data_AF-A0A7X2PJ28-F1
#
_entry.id   AF-A0A7X2PJ28-F1
#
_cell.length_a   1.000
_cell.length_b   1.000
_cell.length_c   1.000
_cell.angle_alpha   90.00
_cell.angle_beta   90.00
_cell.angle_gamma   90.00
#
_symmetry.space_group_name_H-M   'P 1'
#
loop_
_entity.id
_entity.type
_entity.pdbx_description
1 polymer ?
#
loop_
_entity_poly.entity_id
_entity_poly.type
_entity_poly.pdbx_seq_one_letter_code
_entity_poly.pdbx_strand_id
1 'polypeptide(L)'
;MMTLNLGLGIRLLKKHLGSSAMAILALALGIGLAAASLSLTYGILARPLPFTDPERLVWMWSSSIRRGTGTGAVSMADFLDYRKQSESFEQLSAFVSWPYQIAGSGEAERVVGARVTSDLPAMLGVKPALGRLFQASEGEPGNDKVAILGDALWRRSFGGDAGILGKSVRMGGEDYKVLGVLPPGVEFPPMYEV
;
A
#
# COMPACT_ATOMS: atom_id res chain seq x y z
N MET A 1 -27.51 48.94 -7.74
CA MET A 1 -26.33 49.04 -8.63
C MET A 1 -25.74 47.68 -9.01
N MET A 2 -25.64 46.70 -8.11
CA MET A 2 -25.04 45.37 -8.37
C MET A 2 -25.72 44.56 -9.49
N THR A 3 -27.05 44.61 -9.59
CA THR A 3 -27.84 43.83 -10.57
C THR A 3 -27.74 44.36 -12.01
N LEU A 4 -27.47 45.66 -12.18
CA LEU A 4 -27.34 46.28 -13.50
C LEU A 4 -26.07 45.82 -14.22
N ASN A 5 -24.99 45.62 -13.45
CA ASN A 5 -23.69 45.20 -13.97
C ASN A 5 -23.69 43.74 -14.45
N LEU A 6 -24.42 42.85 -13.77
CA LEU A 6 -24.57 41.45 -14.20
C LEU A 6 -25.28 41.33 -15.56
N GLY A 7 -26.35 42.12 -15.76
CA GLY A 7 -27.10 42.11 -17.02
C GLY A 7 -26.28 42.58 -18.22
N LEU A 8 -25.45 43.62 -18.03
CA LEU A 8 -24.52 44.11 -19.04
C LEU A 8 -23.41 43.09 -19.37
N GLY A 9 -22.84 42.43 -18.36
CA GLY A 9 -21.83 41.39 -18.53
C GLY A 9 -22.31 40.22 -19.38
N ILE A 10 -23.51 39.69 -19.10
CA ILE A 10 -24.12 38.59 -19.88
C ILE A 10 -24.39 39.02 -21.33
N ARG A 11 -24.79 40.27 -21.55
CA ARG A 11 -25.06 40.80 -22.90
C ARG A 11 -23.78 40.94 -23.73
N LEU A 12 -22.66 41.30 -23.10
CA LEU A 12 -21.33 41.36 -23.73
C LEU A 12 -20.78 39.96 -24.05
N LEU A 13 -20.93 39.00 -23.14
CA LEU A 13 -20.59 37.59 -23.35
C LEU A 13 -21.32 36.99 -24.57
N LYS A 14 -22.63 37.28 -24.70
CA LYS A 14 -23.42 36.84 -25.87
C LYS A 14 -23.04 37.55 -27.18
N LYS A 15 -22.48 38.76 -27.12
CA LYS A 15 -22.08 39.54 -28.31
C LYS A 15 -20.74 39.05 -28.90
N HIS A 16 -19.88 38.48 -28.06
CA HIS A 16 -18.57 37.93 -28.44
C HIS A 16 -18.46 36.43 -28.10
N LEU A 17 -19.42 35.64 -28.60
CA LEU A 17 -19.59 34.21 -28.30
C LEU A 17 -18.33 33.35 -28.56
N GLY A 18 -17.58 33.61 -29.63
CA GLY A 18 -16.40 32.80 -30.00
C GLY A 18 -15.23 32.93 -29.01
N SER A 19 -14.82 34.17 -28.71
CA SER A 19 -13.73 34.43 -27.75
C SER A 19 -14.14 34.07 -26.32
N SER A 20 -15.40 34.34 -25.97
CA SER A 20 -15.96 33.96 -24.67
C SER A 20 -16.02 32.45 -24.46
N ALA A 21 -16.41 31.69 -25.50
CA ALA A 21 -16.41 30.22 -25.44
C ALA A 21 -15.01 29.65 -25.26
N MET A 22 -14.01 30.18 -25.97
CA MET A 22 -12.61 29.76 -25.78
C MET A 22 -12.11 30.04 -24.36
N ALA A 23 -12.40 31.22 -23.81
CA ALA A 23 -12.02 31.57 -22.44
C ALA A 23 -12.70 30.65 -21.40
N ILE A 24 -13.99 30.36 -21.57
CA ILE A 24 -14.72 29.44 -20.70
C ILE A 24 -14.16 28.02 -20.79
N LEU A 25 -13.85 27.53 -22.00
CA LEU A 25 -13.26 26.20 -22.19
C LEU A 25 -11.86 26.10 -21.56
N ALA A 26 -11.02 27.12 -21.74
CA ALA A 26 -9.69 27.17 -21.12
C ALA A 26 -9.78 27.18 -19.59
N LEU A 27 -10.69 27.97 -19.01
CA LEU A 27 -10.94 28.00 -17.57
C LEU A 27 -11.50 26.67 -17.06
N ALA A 28 -12.46 26.07 -17.77
CA ALA A 28 -13.05 24.78 -17.41
C ALA A 28 -12.00 23.66 -17.42
N LEU A 29 -11.11 23.63 -18.43
CA LEU A 29 -10.00 22.68 -18.49
C LEU A 29 -9.01 22.88 -17.34
N GLY A 30 -8.62 24.13 -17.05
CA GLY A 30 -7.70 24.43 -15.95
C GLY A 30 -8.27 24.03 -14.58
N ILE A 31 -9.54 24.37 -14.32
CA ILE A 31 -10.23 24.02 -13.08
C ILE A 31 -10.41 22.50 -12.99
N GLY A 32 -10.81 21.85 -14.09
CA GLY A 32 -10.99 20.40 -14.15
C GLY A 32 -9.69 19.64 -13.86
N LEU A 33 -8.57 20.09 -14.42
CA LEU A 33 -7.26 19.47 -14.17
C LEU A 33 -6.81 19.65 -12.71
N ALA A 34 -6.98 20.85 -12.15
CA ALA A 34 -6.66 21.10 -10.75
C ALA A 34 -7.52 20.26 -9.79
N ALA A 35 -8.83 20.17 -10.05
CA ALA A 35 -9.76 19.38 -9.25
C ALA A 35 -9.51 17.87 -9.37
N ALA A 36 -9.16 17.36 -10.56
CA ALA A 36 -8.81 15.96 -10.78
C ALA A 36 -7.56 15.57 -10.00
N SER A 37 -6.50 16.40 -10.06
CA SER A 37 -5.27 16.19 -9.30
C SER A 37 -5.52 16.17 -7.79
N LEU A 38 -6.31 17.12 -7.28
CA LEU A 38 -6.69 17.13 -5.86
C LEU A 38 -7.52 15.90 -5.48
N SER A 39 -8.46 15.48 -6.34
CA SER A 39 -9.30 14.30 -6.08
C SER A 39 -8.50 13.00 -6.06
N LEU A 40 -7.47 12.87 -6.91
CA LEU A 40 -6.54 11.75 -6.87
C LEU A 40 -5.74 11.73 -5.56
N THR A 41 -5.14 12.86 -5.17
CA THR A 41 -4.38 12.96 -3.93
C THR A 41 -5.26 12.67 -2.71
N TYR A 42 -6.45 13.27 -2.64
CA TYR A 42 -7.40 13.00 -1.55
C TYR A 42 -7.91 11.56 -1.58
N GLY A 43 -8.18 10.98 -2.75
CA GLY A 43 -8.63 9.59 -2.85
C GLY A 43 -7.58 8.58 -2.38
N ILE A 44 -6.29 8.92 -2.53
CA ILE A 44 -5.17 8.09 -2.06
C ILE A 44 -4.91 8.31 -0.56
N LEU A 45 -4.84 9.56 -0.10
CA LEU A 45 -4.56 9.89 1.31
C LEU A 45 -5.76 9.64 2.26
N ALA A 46 -6.99 9.78 1.77
CA ALA A 46 -8.19 9.69 2.60
C ALA A 46 -8.74 8.27 2.74
N ARG A 47 -8.10 7.25 2.13
CA ARG A 47 -8.39 5.87 2.50
C ARG A 47 -7.78 5.61 3.87
N PRO A 48 -8.58 5.47 4.94
CA PRO A 48 -8.03 5.02 6.21
C PRO A 48 -7.32 3.70 5.93
N LEU A 49 -6.07 3.60 6.38
CA LEU A 49 -5.33 2.35 6.31
C LEU A 49 -6.24 1.27 6.94
N PRO A 50 -6.50 0.14 6.27
CA PRO A 50 -7.42 -0.88 6.73
C PRO A 50 -6.81 -1.71 7.88
N PHE A 51 -6.14 -1.03 8.81
CA PHE A 51 -5.48 -1.58 9.98
C PHE A 51 -6.27 -1.20 11.22
N THR A 52 -6.18 -2.03 12.26
CA THR A 52 -6.79 -1.71 13.56
C THR A 52 -6.00 -0.60 14.23
N ASP A 53 -6.67 0.39 14.80
CA ASP A 53 -6.11 1.55 15.50
C ASP A 53 -4.97 2.27 14.73
N PRO A 54 -5.21 2.76 13.50
CA PRO A 54 -4.16 3.35 12.66
C PRO A 54 -3.45 4.55 13.32
N GLU A 55 -4.12 5.28 14.20
CA GLU A 55 -3.57 6.39 14.99
C GLU A 55 -2.50 5.96 16.02
N ARG A 56 -2.41 4.67 16.33
CA ARG A 56 -1.42 4.10 17.25
C ARG A 56 -0.18 3.54 16.53
N LEU A 57 -0.22 3.47 15.20
CA LEU A 57 0.88 2.96 14.38
C LEU A 57 1.91 4.06 14.11
N VAL A 58 3.17 3.77 14.38
CA VAL A 58 4.29 4.66 14.05
C VAL A 58 5.32 3.92 13.22
N TRP A 59 5.95 4.64 12.29
CA TRP A 59 7.05 4.11 11.49
C TRP A 59 8.37 4.51 12.11
N MET A 60 9.23 3.51 12.31
CA MET A 60 10.56 3.70 12.86
C MET A 60 11.60 3.66 11.73
N TRP A 61 12.38 4.74 11.64
CA TRP A 61 13.48 4.87 10.70
C TRP A 61 14.78 5.06 11.48
N SER A 62 15.88 4.50 11.01
CA SER A 62 17.20 4.77 11.60
C SER A 62 17.74 6.08 11.02
N SER A 63 18.10 7.07 11.84
CA SER A 63 18.80 8.26 11.35
C SER A 63 20.31 8.07 11.52
N SER A 64 21.04 7.94 10.41
CA SER A 64 22.51 7.96 10.47
C SER A 64 23.01 9.40 10.45
N ILE A 65 22.98 10.06 11.61
CA ILE A 65 23.46 11.46 11.77
C ILE A 65 24.92 11.60 11.28
N ARG A 66 25.72 10.52 11.36
CA ARG A 66 27.13 10.50 10.91
C ARG A 66 27.34 10.43 9.40
N ARG A 67 26.34 10.00 8.62
CA ARG A 67 26.51 9.73 7.18
C ARG A 67 25.93 10.82 6.28
N GLY A 68 25.27 11.84 6.85
CA GLY A 68 24.69 12.97 6.10
C GLY A 68 23.55 12.59 5.14
N THR A 69 23.23 11.31 5.02
CA THR A 69 22.12 10.77 4.24
C THR A 69 20.94 10.55 5.18
N GLY A 70 19.74 10.91 4.72
CA GLY A 70 18.49 10.75 5.45
C GLY A 70 18.21 9.34 5.98
N THR A 71 17.11 9.24 6.72
CA THR A 71 16.51 8.01 7.26
C THR A 71 16.86 6.73 6.47
N GLY A 72 17.56 5.81 7.12
CA GLY A 72 17.90 4.48 6.62
C GLY A 72 17.09 3.37 7.29
N ALA A 73 17.09 2.19 6.66
CA ALA A 73 16.48 1.00 7.22
C ALA A 73 17.20 0.58 8.52
N VAL A 74 16.43 0.15 9.52
CA VAL A 74 16.96 -0.45 10.76
C VAL A 74 17.48 -1.85 10.44
N SER A 75 18.68 -2.20 10.91
CA SER A 75 19.19 -3.56 10.72
C SER A 75 18.36 -4.56 11.54
N MET A 76 18.27 -5.82 11.12
CA MET A 76 17.52 -6.84 11.87
C MET A 76 18.08 -7.03 13.30
N ALA A 77 19.39 -6.89 13.48
CA ALA A 77 20.02 -6.95 14.80
C ALA A 77 19.56 -5.80 15.70
N ASP A 78 19.62 -4.56 15.20
CA ASP A 78 19.15 -3.39 15.94
C ASP A 78 17.65 -3.49 16.25
N PHE A 79 16.84 -4.00 15.31
CA PHE A 79 15.42 -4.23 15.53
C PHE A 79 15.17 -5.21 16.68
N LEU A 80 15.90 -6.32 16.75
CA LEU A 80 15.78 -7.29 17.84
C LEU A 80 16.18 -6.68 19.19
N ASP A 81 17.19 -5.81 19.20
CA ASP A 81 17.58 -5.09 20.40
C ASP A 81 16.51 -4.07 20.83
N TYR A 82 15.97 -3.28 19.91
CA TYR A 82 14.86 -2.37 20.17
C TYR A 82 13.63 -3.10 20.67
N ARG A 83 13.28 -4.24 20.06
CA ARG A 83 12.14 -5.07 20.49
C ARG A 83 12.30 -5.59 21.91
N LYS A 84 13.53 -5.85 22.37
CA LYS A 84 13.80 -6.32 23.75
C LYS A 84 13.87 -5.19 24.78
N GLN A 85 14.33 -4.01 24.37
CA GLN A 85 14.63 -2.91 25.29
C GLN A 85 13.55 -1.83 25.34
N SER A 86 12.64 -1.78 24.36
CA SER A 86 11.62 -0.75 24.32
C SER A 86 10.46 -1.06 25.25
N GLU A 87 10.17 -0.13 26.15
CA GLU A 87 8.97 -0.14 27.01
C GLU A 87 7.89 0.83 26.52
N SER A 88 8.21 1.67 25.52
CA SER A 88 7.31 2.71 25.00
C SER A 88 6.31 2.18 23.96
N PHE A 89 6.55 1.00 23.40
CA PHE A 89 5.70 0.39 22.38
C PHE A 89 5.07 -0.88 22.91
N GLU A 90 3.75 -1.03 22.68
CA GLU A 90 3.04 -2.28 23.00
C GLU A 90 3.58 -3.45 22.17
N GLN A 91 3.87 -3.20 20.90
CA GLN A 91 4.42 -4.18 19.98
C GLN A 91 5.32 -3.50 18.95
N LEU A 92 6.41 -4.17 18.59
CA LEU A 92 7.29 -3.78 17.50
C LEU A 92 7.34 -4.89 16.48
N SER A 93 7.05 -4.58 15.22
CA SER A 93 7.13 -5.50 14.08
C SER A 93 7.97 -4.87 12.98
N ALA A 94 8.57 -5.71 12.13
CA ALA A 94 9.40 -5.25 11.03
C ALA A 94 8.94 -5.86 9.71
N PHE A 95 9.20 -5.12 8.63
CA PHE A 95 9.11 -5.68 7.30
C PHE A 95 10.14 -5.04 6.37
N VAL A 96 10.37 -5.70 5.24
CA VAL A 96 11.15 -5.16 4.12
C VAL A 96 10.47 -5.53 2.81
N SER A 97 10.34 -4.55 1.93
CA SER A 97 9.86 -4.77 0.56
C SER A 97 10.88 -5.59 -0.22
N TRP A 98 10.42 -6.63 -0.91
CA TRP A 98 11.28 -7.52 -1.67
C TRP A 98 10.64 -7.88 -3.02
N PRO A 99 11.35 -7.71 -4.14
CA PRO A 99 10.86 -8.15 -5.44
C PRO A 99 10.92 -9.68 -5.52
N TYR A 100 9.81 -10.30 -5.91
CA TYR A 100 9.72 -11.72 -6.21
C TYR A 100 9.35 -11.93 -7.67
N GLN A 101 9.90 -13.00 -8.26
CA GLN A 101 9.35 -13.60 -9.46
C GLN A 101 8.49 -14.78 -9.04
N ILE A 102 7.23 -14.78 -9.47
CA ILE A 102 6.26 -15.82 -9.15
C ILE A 102 5.77 -16.45 -10.43
N ALA A 103 5.86 -17.77 -10.52
CA ALA A 103 5.23 -18.55 -11.57
C ALA A 103 3.95 -19.18 -11.00
N GLY A 104 2.79 -18.72 -11.50
CA GLY A 104 1.50 -19.35 -11.23
C GLY A 104 1.24 -20.50 -12.20
N SER A 105 0.00 -20.59 -12.71
CA SER A 105 -0.36 -21.53 -13.78
C SER A 105 0.01 -21.05 -15.20
N GLY A 106 0.73 -19.94 -15.32
CA GLY A 106 1.06 -19.26 -16.58
C GLY A 106 2.45 -18.65 -16.59
N GLU A 107 2.63 -17.53 -17.30
CA GLU A 107 3.92 -16.82 -17.37
C GLU A 107 4.37 -16.30 -16.00
N ALA A 108 5.69 -16.26 -15.79
CA ALA A 108 6.28 -15.72 -14.58
C ALA A 108 6.06 -14.21 -14.49
N GLU A 109 5.45 -13.75 -13.41
CA GLU A 109 5.19 -12.34 -13.13
C GLU A 109 6.16 -11.84 -12.06
N ARG A 110 6.64 -10.60 -12.21
CA ARG A 110 7.39 -9.91 -11.16
C ARG A 110 6.41 -9.18 -10.25
N VAL A 111 6.44 -9.48 -8.96
CA VAL A 111 5.61 -8.83 -7.94
C VAL A 111 6.49 -8.23 -6.85
N VAL A 112 5.99 -7.19 -6.19
CA VAL A 112 6.60 -6.67 -4.96
C VAL A 112 5.86 -7.30 -3.79
N GLY A 113 6.58 -8.07 -2.98
CA GLY A 113 6.07 -8.60 -1.72
C GLY A 113 6.76 -7.95 -0.53
N ALA A 114 6.41 -8.39 0.68
CA ALA A 114 7.14 -8.02 1.89
C ALA A 114 7.59 -9.29 2.63
N ARG A 115 8.83 -9.25 3.14
CA ARG A 115 9.24 -10.14 4.24
C ARG A 115 8.89 -9.44 5.53
N VAL A 116 8.16 -10.11 6.41
CA VAL A 116 7.59 -9.53 7.63
C VAL A 116 7.97 -10.37 8.84
N THR A 117 7.99 -9.77 10.02
CA THR A 117 7.92 -10.55 11.26
C THR A 117 6.56 -11.24 11.35
N SER A 118 6.53 -12.46 11.90
CA SER A 118 5.33 -13.31 11.93
C SER A 118 4.13 -12.65 12.63
N ASP A 119 4.39 -11.76 13.57
CA ASP A 119 3.38 -11.03 14.32
C ASP A 119 2.80 -9.80 13.60
N LEU A 120 3.44 -9.29 12.54
CA LEU A 120 3.04 -8.04 11.88
C LEU A 120 1.60 -8.08 11.35
N PRO A 121 1.15 -9.11 10.60
CA PRO A 121 -0.21 -9.10 10.08
C PRO A 121 -1.28 -9.12 11.19
N ALA A 122 -0.99 -9.81 12.31
CA ALA A 122 -1.87 -9.84 13.46
C ALA A 122 -1.90 -8.49 14.20
N MET A 123 -0.73 -7.85 14.36
CA MET A 123 -0.61 -6.50 14.92
C MET A 123 -1.40 -5.47 14.12
N LEU A 124 -1.40 -5.57 12.79
CA LEU A 124 -2.21 -4.71 11.91
C LEU A 124 -3.71 -5.05 11.95
N GLY A 125 -4.12 -6.08 12.70
CA GLY A 125 -5.51 -6.52 12.80
C GLY A 125 -6.06 -7.13 11.52
N VAL A 126 -5.18 -7.61 10.63
CA VAL A 126 -5.58 -8.24 9.37
C VAL A 126 -6.30 -9.55 9.66
N LYS A 127 -7.45 -9.75 9.02
CA LYS A 127 -8.17 -11.03 9.04
C LYS A 127 -8.06 -11.67 7.66
N PRO A 128 -7.43 -12.86 7.52
CA PRO A 128 -7.29 -13.51 6.22
C PRO A 128 -8.67 -13.85 5.66
N ALA A 129 -8.87 -13.66 4.37
CA ALA A 129 -10.10 -14.11 3.68
C ALA A 129 -10.13 -15.65 3.55
N LEU A 130 -8.96 -16.27 3.50
CA LEU A 130 -8.81 -17.72 3.41
C LEU A 130 -7.59 -18.18 4.22
N GLY A 131 -7.70 -19.31 4.92
CA GLY A 131 -6.59 -19.90 5.66
C GLY A 131 -6.28 -19.17 6.96
N ARG A 132 -4.98 -18.96 7.24
CA ARG A 132 -4.51 -18.34 8.49
C ARG A 132 -3.34 -17.39 8.26
N LEU A 133 -3.05 -16.58 9.28
CA LEU A 133 -1.83 -15.79 9.37
C LEU A 133 -0.63 -16.64 9.82
N PHE A 134 0.54 -16.00 9.88
CA PHE A 134 1.76 -16.60 10.40
C PHE A 134 1.64 -16.92 11.89
N GLN A 135 2.32 -17.98 12.32
CA GLN A 135 2.55 -18.34 13.71
C GLN A 135 3.95 -17.91 14.14
N ALA A 136 4.17 -17.76 15.46
CA ALA A 136 5.47 -17.34 16.00
C ALA A 136 6.63 -18.22 15.51
N SER A 137 6.43 -19.54 15.48
CA SER A 137 7.43 -20.52 15.03
C SER A 137 7.81 -20.39 13.55
N GLU A 138 7.00 -19.72 12.73
CA GLU A 138 7.25 -19.49 11.30
C GLU A 138 8.13 -18.25 11.07
N GLY A 139 8.51 -17.54 12.14
CA GLY A 139 9.58 -16.53 12.11
C GLY A 139 10.96 -17.10 12.43
N GLU A 140 11.06 -18.37 12.81
CA GLU A 140 12.33 -19.02 13.15
C GLU A 140 13.05 -19.57 11.90
N PRO A 141 14.39 -19.53 11.87
CA PRO A 141 15.16 -20.07 10.75
C PRO A 141 14.80 -21.53 10.43
N GLY A 142 14.51 -21.81 9.17
CA GLY A 142 14.16 -23.16 8.69
C GLY A 142 12.66 -23.45 8.69
N ASN A 143 11.84 -22.63 9.35
CA ASN A 143 10.38 -22.69 9.30
C ASN A 143 9.77 -21.50 8.52
N ASP A 144 10.61 -20.65 7.93
CA ASP A 144 10.29 -19.36 7.31
C ASP A 144 9.90 -19.44 5.83
N LYS A 145 9.83 -20.65 5.25
CA LYS A 145 9.41 -20.90 3.86
C LYS A 145 7.89 -20.99 3.72
N VAL A 146 7.21 -19.97 4.21
CA VAL A 146 5.74 -19.85 4.19
C VAL A 146 5.30 -18.49 3.66
N ALA A 147 4.11 -18.41 3.07
CA ALA A 147 3.60 -17.19 2.47
C ALA A 147 2.10 -16.99 2.65
N ILE A 148 1.69 -15.72 2.63
CA ILE A 148 0.30 -15.30 2.55
C ILE A 148 0.16 -14.50 1.26
N LEU A 149 -0.81 -14.85 0.41
CA LEU A 149 -1.00 -14.18 -0.88
C LEU A 149 -1.95 -13.00 -0.76
N GLY A 150 -1.72 -11.93 -1.53
CA GLY A 150 -2.73 -10.89 -1.73
C GLY A 150 -3.91 -11.41 -2.57
N ASP A 151 -5.14 -10.97 -2.27
CA ASP A 151 -6.35 -11.38 -3.02
C ASP A 151 -6.19 -11.18 -4.54
N ALA A 152 -5.68 -10.01 -4.95
CA ALA A 152 -5.48 -9.69 -6.37
C ALA A 152 -4.50 -10.62 -7.08
N LEU A 153 -3.44 -11.06 -6.38
CA LEU A 153 -2.45 -12.00 -6.94
C LEU A 153 -3.05 -13.41 -7.03
N TRP A 154 -3.72 -13.83 -5.95
CA TRP A 154 -4.39 -15.12 -5.88
C TRP A 154 -5.43 -15.28 -7.00
N ARG A 155 -6.26 -14.26 -7.25
CA ARG A 155 -7.25 -14.28 -8.34
C ARG A 155 -6.61 -14.31 -9.72
N ARG A 156 -5.61 -13.45 -9.99
CA ARG A 156 -5.05 -13.32 -11.35
C ARG A 156 -4.11 -14.47 -11.74
N SER A 157 -3.28 -14.96 -10.82
CA SER A 157 -2.22 -15.93 -11.13
C SER A 157 -2.57 -17.36 -10.73
N PHE A 158 -3.55 -17.53 -9.84
CA PHE A 158 -4.00 -18.83 -9.32
C PHE A 158 -5.51 -19.06 -9.49
N GLY A 159 -6.18 -18.21 -10.29
CA GLY A 159 -7.59 -18.35 -10.64
C GLY A 159 -8.57 -18.23 -9.48
N GLY A 160 -8.12 -17.79 -8.30
CA GLY A 160 -8.95 -17.82 -7.10
C GLY A 160 -9.21 -19.23 -6.56
N ASP A 161 -8.31 -20.20 -6.83
CA ASP A 161 -8.44 -21.58 -6.33
C ASP A 161 -8.26 -21.62 -4.80
N ALA A 162 -9.30 -21.98 -4.06
CA ALA A 162 -9.23 -22.18 -2.61
C ALA A 162 -8.31 -23.37 -2.23
N GLY A 163 -8.08 -24.29 -3.16
CA GLY A 163 -7.12 -25.38 -3.03
C GLY A 163 -5.66 -24.91 -3.03
N ILE A 164 -5.37 -23.60 -3.12
CA ILE A 164 -4.01 -23.07 -2.98
C ILE A 164 -3.44 -23.26 -1.57
N LEU A 165 -4.29 -23.37 -0.54
CA LEU A 165 -3.86 -23.55 0.84
C LEU A 165 -3.03 -24.83 1.00
N GLY A 166 -1.86 -24.70 1.63
CA GLY A 166 -0.93 -25.80 1.83
C GLY A 166 -0.13 -26.19 0.59
N LYS A 167 -0.42 -25.65 -0.60
CA LYS A 167 0.39 -25.86 -1.80
C LYS A 167 1.65 -25.00 -1.72
N SER A 168 2.71 -25.48 -2.37
CA SER A 168 3.95 -24.72 -2.56
C SER A 168 3.84 -23.85 -3.81
N VAL A 169 4.22 -22.58 -3.66
CA VAL A 169 4.37 -21.62 -4.75
C VAL A 169 5.84 -21.25 -4.84
N ARG A 170 6.39 -21.28 -6.06
CA ARG A 170 7.78 -20.92 -6.30
C ARG A 170 7.90 -19.40 -6.41
N MET A 171 8.67 -18.79 -5.50
CA MET A 171 8.90 -17.35 -5.44
C MET A 171 10.38 -17.07 -5.32
N GLY A 172 10.95 -16.31 -6.27
CA GLY A 172 12.37 -15.96 -6.25
C GLY A 172 13.32 -17.17 -6.29
N GLY A 173 12.87 -18.28 -6.87
CA GLY A 173 13.67 -19.51 -7.02
C GLY A 173 13.53 -20.52 -5.89
N GLU A 174 12.80 -20.19 -4.82
CA GLU A 174 12.54 -21.08 -3.68
C GLU A 174 11.03 -21.38 -3.54
N ASP A 175 10.71 -22.51 -2.92
CA ASP A 175 9.32 -22.93 -2.72
C ASP A 175 8.80 -22.46 -1.36
N TYR A 176 7.64 -21.82 -1.37
CA TYR A 176 6.96 -21.30 -0.18
C TYR A 176 5.58 -21.92 -0.05
N LYS A 177 5.27 -22.46 1.13
CA LYS A 177 3.95 -23.02 1.40
C LYS A 177 2.94 -21.90 1.67
N VAL A 178 1.82 -21.91 0.95
CA VAL A 178 0.76 -20.91 1.14
C VAL A 178 -0.07 -21.24 2.38
N LEU A 179 -0.14 -20.30 3.31
CA LEU A 179 -0.88 -20.42 4.58
C LEU A 179 -2.26 -19.77 4.52
N GLY A 180 -2.40 -18.74 3.69
CA GLY A 180 -3.62 -17.95 3.61
C GLY A 180 -3.62 -16.93 2.48
N VAL A 181 -4.75 -16.25 2.35
CA VAL A 181 -4.97 -15.16 1.41
C VAL A 181 -5.51 -13.94 2.17
N LEU A 182 -4.93 -12.77 1.93
CA LEU A 182 -5.39 -11.50 2.47
C LEU A 182 -6.79 -11.14 1.94
N PRO A 183 -7.59 -10.37 2.69
CA PRO A 183 -8.89 -9.93 2.20
C PRO A 183 -8.74 -8.90 1.07
N PRO A 184 -9.77 -8.73 0.22
CA PRO A 184 -9.78 -7.70 -0.82
C PRO A 184 -9.50 -6.31 -0.25
N GLY A 185 -8.69 -5.51 -0.95
CA GLY A 185 -8.36 -4.14 -0.57
C GLY A 185 -7.25 -3.99 0.48
N VAL A 186 -6.74 -5.10 1.04
CA VAL A 186 -5.51 -5.08 1.84
C VAL A 186 -4.32 -5.33 0.93
N GLU A 187 -3.53 -4.28 0.73
CA GLU A 187 -2.27 -4.33 0.00
C GLU A 187 -1.11 -4.15 0.97
N PHE A 188 -0.13 -5.05 0.91
CA PHE A 188 1.04 -5.00 1.76
C PHE A 188 2.29 -5.46 0.99
N PRO A 189 3.41 -4.70 1.02
CA PRO A 189 3.58 -3.43 1.73
C PRO A 189 2.74 -2.32 1.07
N PRO A 190 2.24 -1.33 1.83
CA PRO A 190 1.52 -0.22 1.22
C PRO A 190 2.45 0.52 0.27
N MET A 191 1.98 0.81 -0.94
CA MET A 191 2.71 1.56 -1.96
C MET A 191 2.89 3.02 -1.51
N TYR A 192 3.89 3.26 -0.66
CA TYR A 192 4.44 4.58 -0.38
C TYR A 192 5.96 4.48 -0.54
N GLU A 193 6.42 4.54 -1.80
CA GLU A 193 7.78 5.01 -2.05
C GLU A 193 7.78 6.53 -1.81
N VAL A 194 8.57 6.96 -0.82
CA VAL A 194 8.92 8.38 -0.61
C VAL A 194 10.13 8.70 -1.46
#